data_AF-A0A1V4TN27-F1
#
_entry.id   AF-A0A1V4TN27-F1
#
_cell.length_a   1.000
_cell.length_b   1.000
_cell.length_c   1.000
_cell.angle_alpha   90.00
_cell.angle_beta   90.00
_cell.angle_gamma   90.00
#
_symmetry.space_group_name_H-M   'P 1'
#
loop_
_entity.id
_entity.type
_entity.pdbx_description
1 polymer ?
#
loop_
_entity_poly.entity_id
_entity_poly.type
_entity_poly.pdbx_seq_one_letter_code
_entity_poly.pdbx_strand_id
1 'polypeptide(L)'
;MQKNLVAGALVALCVIGMLALPASAAPLTTTGSPAKISTVDPGLKDDLRASHMQFRLARYDMNVQQANAVMTILQKYTIDTTACQATLTTIEGKRADLQSALGSEDREKLKTVNEELKTLWKQFRKNLRDAVKSHYGRGSADTTASDALDSPGLGSD
;
A
#
# COMPACT_ATOMS: atom_id res chain seq x y z
N MET A 1 0.18 -5.47 -34.11
CA MET A 1 0.43 -6.35 -32.95
C MET A 1 -0.12 -5.68 -31.69
N GLN A 2 -1.36 -5.97 -31.31
CA GLN A 2 -2.12 -5.12 -30.36
C GLN A 2 -2.84 -5.94 -29.28
N LYS A 3 -2.26 -7.09 -28.88
CA LYS A 3 -2.88 -8.02 -27.92
C LYS A 3 -2.20 -8.10 -26.55
N ASN A 4 -1.09 -7.40 -26.34
CA ASN A 4 -0.26 -7.58 -25.14
C ASN A 4 -0.44 -6.49 -24.07
N LEU A 5 -1.10 -5.37 -24.37
CA LEU A 5 -1.21 -4.25 -23.41
C LEU A 5 -2.32 -4.47 -22.36
N VAL A 6 -3.38 -5.22 -22.72
CA VAL A 6 -4.53 -5.46 -21.84
C VAL A 6 -4.22 -6.53 -20.78
N ALA A 7 -3.26 -7.41 -21.06
CA ALA A 7 -2.86 -8.47 -20.13
C ALA A 7 -2.10 -7.93 -18.89
N GLY A 8 -1.32 -6.85 -19.03
CA GLY A 8 -0.55 -6.27 -17.92
C GLY A 8 -1.42 -5.56 -16.86
N ALA A 9 -2.52 -4.94 -17.28
CA ALA A 9 -3.44 -4.26 -16.37
C ALA A 9 -4.31 -5.25 -15.56
N LEU A 10 -4.59 -6.44 -16.09
CA LEU A 10 -5.40 -7.44 -15.42
C LEU A 10 -4.62 -8.17 -14.30
N VAL A 11 -3.32 -8.43 -14.51
CA VAL A 11 -2.48 -9.13 -13.53
C VAL A 11 -2.23 -8.28 -12.28
N ALA A 12 -2.12 -6.95 -12.43
CA ALA A 12 -2.00 -6.02 -11.30
C ALA A 12 -3.28 -5.96 -10.43
N LEU A 13 -4.45 -6.28 -10.99
CA LEU A 13 -5.72 -6.31 -10.26
C LEU A 13 -5.93 -7.64 -9.50
N CYS A 14 -5.40 -8.76 -10.01
CA CYS A 14 -5.55 -10.08 -9.38
C CYS A 14 -4.81 -10.21 -8.03
N VAL A 15 -3.70 -9.49 -7.83
CA VAL A 15 -2.97 -9.50 -6.55
C VAL A 15 -3.73 -8.75 -5.44
N ILE A 16 -4.67 -7.88 -5.81
CA ILE A 16 -5.53 -7.17 -4.86
C ILE A 16 -6.70 -8.06 -4.39
N GLY A 17 -7.07 -9.08 -5.17
CA GLY A 17 -8.21 -9.98 -4.89
C GLY A 17 -7.95 -11.12 -3.90
N MET A 18 -6.69 -11.52 -3.67
CA MET A 18 -6.35 -12.57 -2.69
C MET A 18 -6.30 -12.07 -1.22
N LEU A 19 -6.92 -10.92 -0.95
CA LEU A 19 -7.03 -10.33 0.39
C LEU A 19 -8.32 -10.74 1.13
N ALA A 20 -9.11 -11.67 0.59
CA ALA A 20 -10.25 -12.27 1.27
C ALA A 20 -9.86 -13.63 1.87
N LEU A 21 -9.61 -13.59 3.17
CA LEU A 21 -9.58 -14.65 4.19
C LEU A 21 -9.78 -16.11 3.75
N PRO A 22 -8.93 -17.06 4.20
CA PRO A 22 -9.39 -18.42 4.38
C PRO A 22 -10.42 -18.43 5.52
N ALA A 23 -11.67 -18.71 5.17
CA ALA A 23 -12.70 -19.18 6.08
C ALA A 23 -12.25 -20.53 6.65
N SER A 24 -11.52 -20.52 7.76
CA SER A 24 -11.27 -21.74 8.52
C SER A 24 -12.51 -22.02 9.37
N ALA A 25 -13.39 -22.86 8.81
CA ALA A 25 -14.38 -23.58 9.58
C ALA A 25 -13.66 -24.49 10.59
N ALA A 26 -14.03 -24.40 11.87
CA ALA A 26 -13.70 -25.39 12.89
C ALA A 26 -14.83 -25.42 13.93
N PRO A 27 -15.07 -26.58 14.56
CA PRO A 27 -16.40 -27.13 14.78
C PRO A 27 -17.10 -26.59 16.03
N LEU A 28 -18.43 -26.66 15.98
CA LEU A 28 -19.34 -26.43 17.09
C LEU A 28 -19.27 -27.64 18.03
N THR A 29 -18.73 -27.47 19.24
CA THR A 29 -18.89 -28.42 20.35
C THR A 29 -19.35 -27.69 21.62
N THR A 30 -20.67 -27.69 21.80
CA THR A 30 -21.42 -28.06 23.01
C THR A 30 -20.79 -27.85 24.39
N THR A 31 -21.41 -26.91 25.13
CA THR A 31 -21.84 -26.99 26.55
C THR A 31 -20.81 -27.07 27.68
N GLY A 32 -20.81 -26.01 28.50
CA GLY A 32 -20.29 -26.00 29.86
C GLY A 32 -20.16 -24.56 30.35
N SER A 33 -21.09 -24.11 31.20
CA SER A 33 -21.02 -22.79 31.83
C SER A 33 -19.75 -22.69 32.70
N PRO A 34 -18.82 -21.74 32.49
CA PRO A 34 -17.71 -21.53 33.40
C PRO A 34 -17.92 -20.28 34.25
N ALA A 35 -17.77 -20.48 35.55
CA ALA A 35 -17.63 -19.43 36.54
C ALA A 35 -16.65 -18.33 36.09
N LYS A 36 -16.98 -17.07 36.41
CA LYS A 36 -16.10 -15.91 36.26
C LYS A 36 -14.87 -16.08 37.16
N ILE A 37 -13.83 -16.72 36.66
CA ILE A 37 -12.47 -16.62 37.18
C ILE A 37 -11.59 -16.36 35.98
N SER A 38 -11.02 -15.16 35.88
CA SER A 38 -9.88 -14.96 35.01
C SER A 38 -9.02 -13.83 35.55
N THR A 39 -8.31 -14.12 36.64
CA THR A 39 -6.98 -13.53 36.85
C THR A 39 -6.09 -14.11 35.76
N VAL A 40 -6.07 -13.44 34.60
CA VAL A 40 -5.15 -13.78 33.50
C VAL A 40 -3.73 -13.72 34.06
N ASP A 41 -2.97 -14.79 33.86
CA ASP A 41 -1.57 -14.88 34.27
C ASP A 41 -0.77 -13.66 33.71
N PRO A 42 -0.07 -12.90 34.58
CA PRO A 42 0.68 -11.72 34.14
C PRO A 42 1.73 -12.02 33.06
N GLY A 43 2.39 -13.18 33.14
CA GLY A 43 3.39 -13.62 32.17
C GLY A 43 2.76 -13.87 30.79
N LEU A 44 1.64 -14.59 30.76
CA LEU A 44 0.87 -14.80 29.52
C LEU A 44 0.45 -13.47 28.86
N LYS A 45 0.02 -12.48 29.67
CA LYS A 45 -0.35 -11.16 29.17
C LYS A 45 0.85 -10.44 28.54
N ASP A 46 2.01 -10.52 29.18
CA ASP A 46 3.23 -9.89 28.69
C ASP A 46 3.74 -10.54 27.39
N ASP A 47 3.72 -11.87 27.31
CA ASP A 47 4.08 -12.63 26.11
C ASP A 47 3.13 -12.34 24.93
N LEU A 48 1.82 -12.33 25.19
CA LEU A 48 0.83 -11.98 24.17
C LEU A 48 1.03 -10.55 23.66
N ARG A 49 1.40 -9.62 24.55
CA ARG A 49 1.69 -8.23 24.17
C ARG A 49 2.94 -8.13 23.30
N ALA A 50 4.02 -8.79 23.70
CA ALA A 50 5.27 -8.83 22.93
C ALA A 50 5.04 -9.43 21.53
N SER A 51 4.31 -10.54 21.46
CA SER A 51 3.90 -11.17 20.21
C SER A 51 3.05 -10.23 19.34
N HIS A 52 2.06 -9.55 19.93
CA HIS A 52 1.24 -8.57 19.21
C HIS A 52 2.07 -7.42 18.65
N MET A 53 2.99 -6.86 19.43
CA MET A 53 3.89 -5.79 18.98
C MET A 53 4.75 -6.27 17.80
N GLN A 54 5.37 -7.44 17.92
CA GLN A 54 6.21 -8.01 16.87
C GLN A 54 5.42 -8.23 15.58
N PHE A 55 4.22 -8.80 15.67
CA PHE A 55 3.34 -9.00 14.52
C PHE A 55 3.00 -7.67 13.82
N ARG A 56 2.66 -6.64 14.61
CA ARG A 56 2.31 -5.32 14.07
C ARG A 56 3.47 -4.64 13.35
N LEU A 57 4.67 -4.71 13.91
CA LEU A 57 5.87 -4.16 13.29
C LEU A 57 6.26 -4.94 12.04
N ALA A 58 6.24 -6.27 12.08
CA ALA A 58 6.52 -7.11 10.92
C ALA A 58 5.54 -6.84 9.77
N ARG A 59 4.25 -6.63 10.08
CA ARG A 59 3.25 -6.28 9.06
C ARG A 59 3.52 -4.91 8.45
N TYR A 60 3.93 -3.94 9.26
CA TYR A 60 4.34 -2.62 8.78
C TYR A 60 5.55 -2.73 7.84
N ASP A 61 6.59 -3.47 8.24
CA ASP A 61 7.82 -3.66 7.46
C ASP A 61 7.53 -4.35 6.12
N MET A 62 6.67 -5.38 6.13
CA MET A 62 6.22 -6.05 4.90
C MET A 62 5.51 -5.09 3.94
N ASN A 63 4.67 -4.19 4.44
CA ASN A 63 3.98 -3.20 3.59
C ASN A 63 4.97 -2.21 2.96
N VAL A 64 5.99 -1.77 3.71
CA VAL A 64 7.07 -0.90 3.20
C VAL A 64 7.88 -1.62 2.12
N GLN A 65 8.25 -2.88 2.35
CA GLN A 65 8.96 -3.68 1.35
C GLN A 65 8.14 -3.84 0.06
N GLN A 66 6.84 -4.12 0.16
CA GLN A 66 5.95 -4.20 -0.99
C GLN A 66 5.85 -2.86 -1.75
N ALA A 67 5.75 -1.75 -1.02
CA ALA A 67 5.73 -0.41 -1.63
C ALA A 67 7.01 -0.13 -2.41
N ASN A 68 8.18 -0.43 -1.85
CA ASN A 68 9.48 -0.30 -2.50
C ASN A 68 9.60 -1.18 -3.77
N ALA A 69 9.09 -2.42 -3.72
CA ALA A 69 9.06 -3.29 -4.89
C ALA A 69 8.21 -2.72 -6.02
N VAL A 70 7.02 -2.16 -5.70
CA VAL A 70 6.17 -1.49 -6.70
C VAL A 70 6.87 -0.27 -7.30
N MET A 71 7.52 0.57 -6.49
CA MET A 71 8.26 1.73 -7.01
C MET A 71 9.38 1.30 -7.97
N THR A 72 10.12 0.25 -7.64
CA THR A 72 11.19 -0.29 -8.50
C THR A 72 10.64 -0.71 -9.87
N ILE A 73 9.47 -1.35 -9.90
CA ILE A 73 8.80 -1.71 -11.15
C ILE A 73 8.42 -0.47 -11.95
N LEU A 74 7.81 0.54 -11.31
CA LEU A 74 7.42 1.78 -12.00
C LEU A 74 8.63 2.52 -12.60
N GLN A 75 9.72 2.60 -11.85
CA GLN A 75 10.98 3.21 -12.31
C GLN A 75 11.56 2.47 -13.52
N LYS A 76 11.49 1.13 -13.54
CA LYS A 76 11.91 0.33 -14.70
C LYS A 76 11.14 0.71 -15.98
N TYR A 77 9.89 1.13 -15.87
CA TYR A 77 9.07 1.63 -16.97
C TYR A 77 9.15 3.15 -17.14
N THR A 78 10.15 3.81 -16.56
CA THR A 78 10.39 5.26 -16.65
C THR A 78 9.22 6.13 -16.16
N ILE A 79 8.35 5.57 -15.30
CA ILE A 79 7.27 6.32 -14.66
C ILE A 79 7.88 7.15 -13.53
N ASP A 80 7.56 8.44 -13.48
CA ASP A 80 8.02 9.34 -12.42
C ASP A 80 7.43 8.92 -11.05
N THR A 81 8.31 8.50 -10.14
CA THR A 81 7.94 8.06 -8.78
C THR A 81 8.24 9.10 -7.70
N THR A 82 8.62 10.33 -8.04
CA THR A 82 9.13 11.33 -7.07
C THR A 82 8.15 11.57 -5.91
N ALA A 83 6.87 11.80 -6.21
CA ALA A 83 5.85 12.01 -5.18
C ALA A 83 5.54 10.75 -4.34
N CYS A 84 5.66 9.57 -4.96
CA CYS A 84 5.52 8.30 -4.26
C CYS A 84 6.66 8.11 -3.25
N GLN A 85 7.89 8.38 -3.68
CA GLN A 85 9.10 8.21 -2.88
C GLN A 85 9.15 9.17 -1.69
N ALA A 86 8.74 10.43 -1.88
CA ALA A 86 8.59 11.39 -0.79
C ALA A 86 7.60 10.89 0.27
N THR A 87 6.45 10.35 -0.15
CA THR A 87 5.45 9.85 0.79
C THR A 87 5.92 8.58 1.50
N LEU A 88 6.59 7.68 0.78
CA LEU A 88 7.13 6.44 1.37
C LEU A 88 8.23 6.74 2.39
N THR A 89 9.09 7.73 2.14
CA THR A 89 10.09 8.20 3.11
C THR A 89 9.43 8.68 4.41
N THR A 90 8.33 9.44 4.31
CA THR A 90 7.56 9.87 5.48
C THR A 90 6.94 8.69 6.23
N ILE A 91 6.45 7.69 5.49
CA ILE A 91 5.91 6.45 6.09
C ILE A 91 7.01 5.72 6.85
N GLU A 92 8.18 5.50 6.23
CA GLU A 92 9.34 4.82 6.82
C GLU A 92 9.80 5.51 8.12
N GLY A 93 9.77 6.84 8.15
CA GLY A 93 10.06 7.62 9.36
C GLY A 93 9.11 7.33 10.54
N LYS A 94 7.88 6.87 10.29
CA LYS A 94 6.88 6.57 11.34
C LYS A 94 7.08 5.21 12.02
N ARG A 95 8.07 4.42 11.61
CA ARG A 95 8.33 3.12 12.22
C ARG A 95 8.69 3.23 13.70
N ALA A 96 9.56 4.17 14.06
CA ALA A 96 9.99 4.38 15.43
C ALA A 96 8.83 4.85 16.33
N ASP A 97 8.00 5.78 15.82
CA ASP A 97 6.79 6.25 16.50
C ASP A 97 5.82 5.10 16.80
N LEU A 98 5.61 4.20 15.83
CA LEU A 98 4.75 3.03 15.99
C LEU A 98 5.32 2.05 17.03
N GLN A 99 6.62 1.78 16.97
CA GLN A 99 7.28 0.91 17.95
C GLN A 99 7.19 1.50 19.37
N SER A 100 7.44 2.80 19.52
CA SER A 100 7.33 3.48 20.81
C SER A 100 5.90 3.43 21.34
N ALA A 101 4.90 3.72 20.52
CA ALA A 101 3.50 3.73 20.94
C ALA A 101 3.00 2.31 21.34
N LEU A 102 3.49 1.27 20.66
CA LEU A 102 3.20 -0.12 21.03
C LEU A 102 3.88 -0.53 22.34
N GLY A 103 5.14 -0.12 22.54
CA GLY A 103 5.90 -0.45 23.74
C GLY A 103 5.44 0.29 25.00
N SER A 104 4.96 1.53 24.86
CA SER A 104 4.54 2.36 26.01
C SER A 104 3.07 2.17 26.42
N GLU A 105 2.32 1.28 25.75
CA GLU A 105 0.88 1.07 25.95
C GLU A 105 0.03 2.36 25.83
N ASP A 106 0.54 3.37 25.13
CA ASP A 106 -0.09 4.68 25.03
C ASP A 106 -1.14 4.64 23.92
N ARG A 107 -2.40 4.41 24.32
CA ARG A 107 -3.52 4.23 23.39
C ARG A 107 -3.78 5.47 22.54
N GLU A 108 -3.57 6.66 23.09
CA GLU A 108 -3.79 7.91 22.35
C GLU A 108 -2.67 8.13 21.33
N LYS A 109 -1.40 7.92 21.70
CA LYS A 109 -0.30 7.94 20.71
C LYS A 109 -0.49 6.88 19.64
N LEU A 110 -0.89 5.67 20.02
CA LEU A 110 -1.09 4.58 19.05
C LEU A 110 -2.22 4.90 18.06
N LYS A 111 -3.31 5.51 18.54
CA LYS A 111 -4.41 5.99 17.69
C LYS A 111 -3.93 7.08 16.73
N THR A 112 -3.20 8.07 17.22
CA THR A 112 -2.62 9.15 16.40
C THR A 112 -1.71 8.61 15.32
N VAL A 113 -0.72 7.78 15.68
CA VAL A 113 0.22 7.17 14.73
C VAL A 113 -0.52 6.31 13.69
N ASN A 114 -1.56 5.57 14.09
CA ASN A 114 -2.35 4.77 13.16
C ASN A 114 -3.12 5.62 12.14
N GLU A 115 -3.76 6.71 12.56
CA GLU A 115 -4.49 7.59 11.64
C GLU A 115 -3.54 8.34 10.69
N GLU A 116 -2.37 8.76 11.19
CA GLU A 116 -1.30 9.33 10.35
C GLU A 116 -0.83 8.31 9.30
N LEU A 117 -0.46 7.10 9.72
CA LEU A 117 -0.03 6.04 8.82
C LEU A 117 -1.11 5.71 7.77
N LYS A 118 -2.36 5.59 8.19
CA LYS A 118 -3.50 5.33 7.28
C LYS A 118 -3.67 6.45 6.25
N THR A 119 -3.50 7.70 6.67
CA THR A 119 -3.55 8.87 5.77
C THR A 119 -2.40 8.84 4.77
N LEU A 120 -1.17 8.60 5.25
CA LEU A 120 0.01 8.48 4.40
C LEU A 120 -0.10 7.33 3.39
N TRP A 121 -0.59 6.15 3.81
CA TRP A 121 -0.82 5.02 2.91
C TRP A 121 -1.92 5.29 1.87
N LYS A 122 -2.93 6.10 2.20
CA LYS A 122 -3.91 6.57 1.21
C LYS A 122 -3.27 7.52 0.21
N GLN A 123 -2.45 8.47 0.69
CA GLN A 123 -1.73 9.42 -0.15
C GLN A 123 -0.74 8.71 -1.07
N PHE A 124 0.03 7.75 -0.57
CA PHE A 124 0.95 6.94 -1.38
C PHE A 124 0.23 6.23 -2.53
N ARG A 125 -0.91 5.58 -2.24
CA ARG A 125 -1.73 4.93 -3.28
C ARG A 125 -2.31 5.92 -4.29
N LYS A 126 -2.68 7.12 -3.85
CA LYS A 126 -3.13 8.19 -4.75
C LYS A 126 -1.98 8.61 -5.68
N ASN A 127 -0.79 8.87 -5.13
CA ASN A 127 0.38 9.26 -5.91
C ASN A 127 0.78 8.18 -6.93
N LEU A 128 0.70 6.90 -6.56
CA LEU A 128 0.93 5.79 -7.50
C LEU A 128 -0.05 5.84 -8.67
N ARG A 129 -1.34 6.03 -8.39
CA ARG A 129 -2.37 6.14 -9.42
C ARG A 129 -2.14 7.34 -10.33
N ASP A 130 -1.81 8.48 -9.75
CA ASP A 130 -1.61 9.73 -10.49
C ASP A 130 -0.35 9.64 -11.38
N ALA A 131 0.73 9.02 -10.89
CA ALA A 131 1.95 8.77 -11.66
C ALA A 131 1.69 7.89 -12.88
N VAL A 132 0.99 6.76 -12.69
CA VAL A 132 0.62 5.85 -13.78
C VAL A 132 -0.32 6.55 -14.77
N LYS A 133 -1.35 7.25 -14.26
CA LYS A 133 -2.30 7.97 -15.12
C LYS A 133 -1.62 9.06 -15.94
N SER A 134 -0.70 9.82 -15.36
CA SER A 134 0.04 10.87 -16.06
C SER A 134 0.89 10.28 -17.18
N HIS A 135 1.62 9.20 -16.90
CA HIS A 135 2.46 8.52 -17.89
C HIS A 135 1.67 8.02 -19.11
N TYR A 136 0.55 7.33 -18.89
CA TYR A 136 -0.27 6.80 -20.00
C TYR A 136 -1.22 7.84 -20.61
N GLY A 137 -1.61 8.88 -19.86
CA GLY A 137 -2.44 9.98 -20.35
C GLY A 137 -1.68 10.97 -21.24
N ARG A 138 -0.36 11.11 -21.04
CA ARG A 138 0.49 11.99 -21.84
C ARG A 138 0.65 11.52 -23.29
N GLY A 139 0.61 10.21 -23.53
CA GLY A 139 0.71 9.63 -24.89
C GLY A 139 -0.48 9.95 -25.82
N SER A 140 -1.67 10.22 -25.28
CA SER A 140 -2.84 10.58 -26.10
C SER A 140 -2.88 12.05 -26.51
N ALA A 141 -2.20 12.96 -25.79
CA ALA A 141 -2.17 14.39 -26.13
C ALA A 141 -1.10 14.72 -27.18
N ASP A 142 0.05 14.04 -27.13
CA ASP A 142 1.19 14.30 -28.04
C ASP A 142 0.95 13.80 -29.48
N THR A 143 0.08 12.79 -29.65
CA THR A 143 -0.23 12.24 -30.98
C THR A 143 -1.07 13.21 -31.84
N THR A 144 -1.87 14.08 -31.22
CA THR A 144 -2.68 15.09 -31.92
C THR A 144 -1.94 16.40 -32.22
N ALA A 145 -0.81 16.67 -31.55
CA ALA A 145 -0.02 17.87 -31.80
C ALA A 145 1.03 17.69 -32.90
N SER A 146 1.40 16.44 -33.18
CA SER A 146 2.42 16.09 -34.19
C SER A 146 1.92 16.14 -35.64
N ASP A 147 0.60 16.10 -35.85
CA ASP A 147 -0.04 16.05 -37.18
C ASP A 147 -0.49 17.43 -37.69
N ALA A 148 -0.12 18.51 -36.99
CA ALA A 148 -0.52 19.90 -37.31
C ALA A 148 0.65 20.79 -37.78
N LEU A 149 1.85 20.23 -37.98
CA LEU A 149 3.06 21.01 -38.28
C LEU A 149 3.82 20.61 -39.55
N ASP A 150 3.22 19.80 -40.43
CA ASP A 150 3.75 19.57 -41.79
C ASP A 150 2.71 19.94 -42.85
N SER A 151 2.54 21.25 -43.07
CA SER A 151 2.02 21.75 -44.34
C SER A 151 2.99 22.82 -44.83
N PRO A 152 4.06 22.42 -45.55
CA PRO A 152 4.92 23.38 -46.22
C PRO A 152 4.11 24.02 -47.35
N GLY A 153 4.03 25.34 -47.31
CA GLY A 153 3.51 26.13 -48.41
C GLY A 153 4.25 25.80 -49.71
N LEU A 154 3.48 25.56 -50.76
CA LEU A 154 3.91 25.81 -52.12
C LEU A 154 3.06 26.95 -52.66
N GLY A 155 3.67 28.12 -52.75
CA GLY A 155 3.22 29.14 -53.67
C GLY A 155 3.52 28.71 -55.11
N SER A 156 2.71 29.21 -56.05
CA SER A 156 3.16 30.06 -57.16
C SER A 156 2.10 30.09 -58.25
N ASP A 157 1.91 31.31 -58.77
CA ASP A 157 1.21 31.76 -59.99
C ASP A 157 -0.32 31.70 -60.08
#